data_AF-A0A8J6R5T3-F1
#
_entry.id   AF-A0A8J6R5T3-F1
#
_cell.length_a   1.000
_cell.length_b   1.000
_cell.length_c   1.000
_cell.angle_alpha   90.00
_cell.angle_beta   90.00
_cell.angle_gamma   90.00
#
_symmetry.space_group_name_H-M   'P 1'
#
loop_
_entity.id
_entity.type
_entity.pdbx_description
1 polymer ?
#
loop_
_entity_poly.entity_id
_entity_poly.type
_entity_poly.pdbx_seq_one_letter_code
_entity_poly.pdbx_strand_id
1 'polypeptide(L)' 'MIGVSTHSFRRTALTQMSSAGIPLRVIQEISGHRSLQVLQRYLGVSEVQLEEAIASLSF' A
#
# COMPACT_ATOMS: atom_id res chain seq x y z
N MET A 1 -19.52 -16.63 -7.36
CA MET A 1 -19.35 -16.01 -6.02
C MET A 1 -17.86 -15.74 -5.84
N ILE A 2 -17.52 -14.46 -5.77
CA ILE A 2 -16.22 -13.88 -6.13
C ILE A 2 -15.15 -14.34 -5.11
N GLY A 3 -13.97 -14.71 -5.61
CA GLY A 3 -12.89 -15.29 -4.84
C GLY A 3 -12.44 -14.45 -3.65
N VAL A 4 -13.00 -14.72 -2.48
CA VAL A 4 -12.38 -14.42 -1.18
C VAL A 4 -11.34 -15.50 -0.88
N SER A 5 -10.45 -15.74 -1.85
CA SER A 5 -9.26 -16.54 -1.63
C SER A 5 -8.22 -15.60 -1.00
N THR A 6 -7.30 -16.13 -0.19
CA THR A 6 -6.26 -15.41 0.59
C THR A 6 -5.59 -14.24 -0.17
N HIS A 7 -5.58 -14.28 -1.50
CA HIS A 7 -5.22 -13.18 -2.39
C HIS A 7 -5.99 -11.86 -2.17
N SER A 8 -7.31 -11.91 -1.97
CA SER A 8 -8.15 -10.73 -1.70
C SER A 8 -7.82 -10.13 -0.33
N PHE A 9 -7.59 -10.98 0.67
CA PHE A 9 -7.16 -10.53 2.00
C PHE A 9 -5.77 -9.91 1.97
N ARG A 10 -4.79 -10.53 1.30
CA ARG A 10 -3.44 -9.99 1.17
C ARG A 10 -3.47 -8.63 0.47
N ARG A 11 -4.19 -8.51 -0.64
CA ARG A 11 -4.34 -7.23 -1.35
C ARG A 11 -4.95 -6.15 -0.44
N THR A 12 -6.05 -6.47 0.23
CA THR A 12 -6.72 -5.53 1.15
C THR A 12 -5.81 -5.11 2.30
N ALA A 13 -5.10 -6.04 2.94
CA ALA A 13 -4.17 -5.73 4.03
C ALA A 13 -3.01 -4.83 3.58
N LEU A 14 -2.42 -5.10 2.41
CA LEU A 14 -1.33 -4.27 1.86
C LEU A 14 -1.83 -2.87 1.51
N THR A 15 -2.99 -2.76 0.89
CA THR A 15 -3.60 -1.46 0.55
C THR A 15 -3.94 -0.68 1.83
N GLN A 16 -4.52 -1.30 2.85
CA GLN A 16 -4.81 -0.63 4.13
C GLN A 16 -3.55 -0.14 4.83
N MET A 17 -2.49 -0.96 4.91
CA MET A 17 -1.22 -0.54 5.49
C MET A 17 -0.60 0.65 4.75
N SER A 18 -0.67 0.63 3.41
CA SER A 18 -0.21 1.77 2.60
C SER A 18 -1.05 3.02 2.84
N SER A 19 -2.38 2.89 2.89
CA SER A 19 -3.29 4.01 3.16
C SER A 19 -3.09 4.59 4.55
N ALA A 20 -2.66 3.78 5.52
CA ALA A 20 -2.29 4.22 6.86
C ALA A 20 -0.91 4.91 6.93
N GLY A 21 -0.23 5.11 5.80
CA GLY A 21 1.08 5.78 5.73
C GLY A 21 2.26 4.91 6.21
N ILE A 22 2.08 3.59 6.34
CA ILE A 22 3.17 2.71 6.77
C ILE A 22 4.24 2.65 5.65
N PRO A 23 5.54 2.81 5.97
CA PRO A 23 6.59 2.76 4.97
C PRO A 23 6.59 1.45 4.17
N LEU A 24 6.75 1.53 2.85
CA LEU A 24 6.67 0.37 1.95
C LEU A 24 7.67 -0.74 2.28
N ARG A 25 8.84 -0.40 2.81
CA ARG A 25 9.83 -1.38 3.27
C ARG A 25 9.30 -2.18 4.47
N VAL A 26 8.60 -1.53 5.40
CA VAL A 26 7.98 -2.22 6.55
C VAL A 26 6.88 -3.16 6.06
N ILE A 27 6.03 -2.70 5.15
CA ILE A 27 4.98 -3.53 4.53
C ILE A 27 5.61 -4.73 3.79
N GLN A 28 6.72 -4.52 3.09
CA GLN A 28 7.43 -5.57 2.37
C GLN A 28 7.93 -6.67 3.33
N GLU A 29 8.57 -6.30 4.44
CA GLU A 29 9.06 -7.24 5.45
C GLU A 29 7.90 -8.04 6.08
N ILE A 30 6.81 -7.36 6.47
CA ILE A 30 5.62 -8.01 7.05
C ILE A 30 4.97 -8.99 6.07
N SER A 31 4.96 -8.65 4.79
CA SER A 31 4.26 -9.42 3.76
C SER A 31 5.12 -10.47 3.05
N GLY A 32 6.43 -10.49 3.31
CA GLY A 32 7.37 -11.43 2.69
C GLY A 32 7.57 -11.23 1.18
N HIS A 33 7.30 -10.03 0.65
CA HIS A 33 7.52 -9.76 -0.78
C HIS A 33 9.01 -9.63 -1.09
N ARG A 34 9.49 -10.43 -2.05
CA ARG A 34 10.89 -10.39 -2.49
C ARG A 34 11.24 -9.15 -3.34
N SER A 35 10.22 -8.47 -3.85
CA SER A 35 10.39 -7.31 -4.73
C SER A 35 9.36 -6.23 -4.41
N LEU A 36 9.85 -4.99 -4.27
CA LEU A 36 9.02 -3.79 -4.14
C LEU A 36 8.19 -3.51 -5.39
N GLN A 37 8.65 -3.91 -6.58
CA GLN A 37 7.84 -3.74 -7.80
C GLN A 37 6.54 -4.56 -7.76
N VAL A 38 6.53 -5.69 -7.04
CA VAL A 38 5.30 -6.46 -6.82
C VAL A 38 4.38 -5.74 -5.85
N LEU A 39 4.94 -5.12 -4.80
CA LEU A 39 4.19 -4.34 -3.82
C LEU A 39 3.54 -3.11 -4.46
N GLN A 40 4.27 -2.42 -5.34
CA GLN A 40 3.82 -1.21 -6.04
C GLN A 40 2.53 -1.40 -6.84
N ARG A 41 2.26 -2.60 -7.34
CA ARG A 41 0.99 -2.90 -8.04
C ARG A 41 -0.26 -2.79 -7.15
N TYR A 42 -0.09 -2.75 -5.84
CA TYR A 42 -1.17 -2.61 -4.86
C TYR A 42 -1.32 -1.20 -4.30
N LEU A 43 -0.42 -0.28 -4.69
CA LEU A 43 -0.31 1.10 -4.20
C LEU A 43 -0.86 2.06 -5.25
N GLY A 44 -2.14 1.95 -5.57
CA GLY A 44 -2.80 3.00 -6.36
C GLY A 44 -2.74 4.30 -5.55
N VAL A 45 -1.94 5.26 -6.01
CA VAL A 45 -1.85 6.59 -5.38
C VAL A 45 -3.21 7.27 -5.58
N SER A 46 -3.87 7.65 -4.49
CA SER A 46 -5.08 8.47 -4.58
C SER A 46 -4.71 9.94 -4.68
N GLU A 47 -5.57 10.73 -5.31
CA GLU A 47 -5.39 12.18 -5.46
C GLU A 47 -5.26 12.87 -4.08
N VAL A 48 -6.03 12.41 -3.09
CA VAL A 48 -5.97 12.86 -1.70
C VAL A 48 -4.58 12.66 -1.07
N GLN A 49 -3.95 11.48 -1.28
CA GLN A 49 -2.61 11.23 -0.76
C GLN A 49 -1.56 12.14 -1.41
N LEU A 50 -1.77 12.54 -2.67
CA LEU A 50 -0.90 13.48 -3.36
C LEU A 50 -1.04 14.88 -2.77
N GLU A 51 -2.28 15.33 -2.55
CA GLU A 51 -2.56 16.64 -1.92
C GLU A 51 -2.02 16.74 -0.50
N GLU A 52 -2.23 15.70 0.32
CA GLU A 52 -1.69 15.63 1.69
C GLU A 52 -0.16 15.65 1.70
N ALA A 53 0.49 14.91 0.78
CA ALA A 53 1.94 14.91 0.67
C ALA A 53 2.48 16.30 0.32
N ILE A 54 1.84 17.00 -0.63
CA ILE A 54 2.21 18.38 -1.00
C ILE A 54 1.95 19.34 0.17
N ALA A 55 0.81 19.22 0.85
CA ALA A 55 0.48 20.05 2.01
C ALA A 55 1.43 19.82 3.21
N SER A 56 2.00 18.61 3.34
CA SER A 56 2.98 18.28 4.37
C SER A 56 4.37 18.88 4.13
N LEU A 57 4.65 19.37 2.90
CA LEU A 57 5.85 20.14 2.60
C LEU A 57 5.71 21.55 3.18
N SER A 58 5.89 21.67 4.48
CA SER A 58 6.13 22.93 5.17
C SER A 58 7.58 23.36 4.93
N PHE A 59 7.78 24.50 4.29
CA PHE A 59 9.06 25.23 4.29
C PHE A 59 9.11 26.23 5.45
#